data_AF-A0A7L4LEC6-F1
#
_entry.id   AF-A0A7L4LEC6-F1
#
_cell.length_a   1.000
_cell.length_b   1.000
_cell.length_c   1.000
_cell.angle_alpha   90.00
_cell.angle_beta   90.00
_cell.angle_gamma   90.00
#
_symmetry.space_group_name_H-M   'P 1'
#
loop_
_entity.id
_entity.type
_entity.pdbx_description
1 polymer ?
#
loop_
_entity_poly.entity_id
_entity_poly.type
_entity_poly.pdbx_seq_one_letter_code
_entity_poly.pdbx_strand_id
1 'polypeptide(L)'
;DVQYADIDYMERQLDFTLSPRFQGLPALVDRIRRDGIRFVLILDPAISANETNYPAFDRGVEQDVFIKWPNSDDIIYAKVKIPIISPKNHPNNPVMILYRAYAAVPDFFRNSTVDWWAREIAEVYENPRNSSLSIKFDGLWIDMNEPASFVHGTVGGCQDQELNFPPYMPQLGSRSEGLSFKTLCMEGQQQLPDGSPVRHYDVHNLYGWAQTKPTFDALQNITRERGIVVTRSTFPSSGKWAGHWLGDNTAAWNQLDKSIIGEHTKSRVFTPNSAFLGFFFFTDFPIITFFEPKFHPKSLFFGPFQRQDPVAWNSTFEDLSRAVLEVRYRLLPHLYSLMLDAHAHGSTVVRPLLHE
;
A
#
# COMPACT_ATOMS: atom_id res chain seq x y z
N ASP A 1 1.72 -11.00 17.44
CA ASP A 1 0.90 -11.57 16.35
C ASP A 1 1.43 -11.36 14.95
N VAL A 2 1.84 -10.15 14.52
CA VAL A 2 2.19 -9.90 13.11
C VAL A 2 3.53 -9.15 12.98
N GLN A 3 4.39 -9.60 12.07
CA GLN A 3 5.62 -8.91 11.66
C GLN A 3 5.51 -8.48 10.19
N TYR A 4 6.21 -7.39 9.83
CA TYR A 4 6.20 -6.80 8.49
C TYR A 4 7.61 -6.66 7.93
N ALA A 5 7.69 -6.52 6.61
CA ALA A 5 8.83 -5.93 5.93
C ALA A 5 8.34 -4.88 4.91
N ASP A 6 8.92 -3.68 4.98
CA ASP A 6 8.79 -2.64 3.96
C ASP A 6 9.65 -3.02 2.73
N ILE A 7 9.64 -2.20 1.67
CA ILE A 7 10.30 -2.42 0.38
C ILE A 7 11.81 -2.68 0.45
N ASP A 8 12.44 -2.56 1.63
CA ASP A 8 13.83 -2.96 1.87
C ASP A 8 14.09 -4.45 1.58
N TYR A 9 13.06 -5.30 1.72
CA TYR A 9 13.19 -6.72 1.40
C TYR A 9 13.38 -6.96 -0.10
N MET A 10 12.85 -6.07 -0.94
CA MET A 10 12.90 -6.19 -2.38
C MET A 10 14.31 -5.88 -2.90
N GLU A 11 14.74 -6.58 -3.94
CA GLU A 11 15.95 -6.19 -4.65
C GLU A 11 15.68 -4.84 -5.30
N ARG A 12 16.40 -3.80 -4.85
CA ARG A 12 16.31 -2.47 -5.47
C ARG A 12 14.87 -1.90 -5.49
N GLN A 13 14.01 -2.32 -4.56
CA GLN A 13 12.58 -1.95 -4.52
C GLN A 13 11.79 -2.37 -5.78
N LEU A 14 12.20 -3.47 -6.41
CA LEU A 14 11.46 -4.11 -7.49
C LEU A 14 10.46 -5.11 -6.87
N ASP A 15 9.17 -4.93 -7.12
CA ASP A 15 8.16 -5.89 -6.66
C ASP A 15 8.52 -7.33 -7.06
N PHE A 16 8.08 -8.28 -6.24
CA PHE A 16 8.28 -9.72 -6.48
C PHE A 16 9.75 -10.20 -6.52
N THR A 17 10.70 -9.37 -6.09
CA THR A 17 12.11 -9.74 -5.95
C THR A 17 12.53 -9.85 -4.48
N LEU A 18 13.65 -10.52 -4.21
CA LEU A 18 14.24 -10.62 -2.88
C LEU A 18 15.68 -10.10 -2.91
N SER A 19 15.96 -9.08 -2.10
CA SER A 19 17.27 -8.48 -1.96
C SER A 19 18.30 -9.52 -1.50
N PRO A 20 19.55 -9.49 -2.01
CA PRO A 20 20.65 -10.27 -1.46
C PRO A 20 20.87 -10.05 0.05
N ARG A 21 20.51 -8.87 0.58
CA ARG A 21 20.58 -8.56 2.01
C ARG A 21 19.51 -9.25 2.85
N PHE A 22 18.47 -9.78 2.20
CA PHE A 22 17.30 -10.41 2.81
C PHE A 22 17.16 -11.89 2.43
N GLN A 23 18.23 -12.56 1.97
CA GLN A 23 18.19 -14.00 1.65
C GLN A 23 17.74 -14.89 2.82
N GLY A 24 17.93 -14.44 4.07
CA GLY A 24 17.44 -15.14 5.26
C GLY A 24 15.98 -14.87 5.62
N LEU A 25 15.29 -13.96 4.92
CA LEU A 25 13.90 -13.60 5.20
C LEU A 25 12.93 -14.78 5.07
N PRO A 26 12.97 -15.61 4.00
CA PRO A 26 12.16 -16.84 3.92
C PRO A 26 12.26 -17.71 5.17
N ALA A 27 13.48 -18.02 5.60
CA ALA A 27 13.73 -18.85 6.77
C ALA A 27 13.25 -18.19 8.09
N LEU A 28 13.37 -16.86 8.19
CA LEU A 28 12.82 -16.11 9.32
C LEU A 28 11.29 -16.22 9.35
N VAL A 29 10.63 -16.02 8.21
CA VAL A 29 9.16 -16.12 8.08
C VAL A 29 8.68 -17.52 8.47
N ASP A 30 9.32 -18.57 7.97
CA ASP A 30 8.98 -19.95 8.33
C ASP A 30 9.19 -20.25 9.82
N ARG A 31 10.21 -19.65 10.43
CA ARG A 31 10.45 -19.79 11.88
C ARG A 31 9.34 -19.10 12.68
N ILE A 32 9.08 -17.82 12.44
CA ILE A 32 8.10 -17.06 13.24
C ILE A 32 6.68 -17.60 13.06
N ARG A 33 6.35 -18.13 11.88
CA ARG A 33 5.05 -18.79 11.63
C ARG A 33 4.87 -20.07 12.44
N ARG A 34 5.94 -20.86 12.64
CA ARG A 34 5.90 -22.01 13.56
C ARG A 34 5.71 -21.60 15.02
N ASP A 35 6.16 -20.40 15.38
CA ASP A 35 5.95 -19.82 16.71
C ASP A 35 4.57 -19.13 16.86
N GLY A 36 3.70 -19.22 15.84
CA GLY A 36 2.35 -18.65 15.85
C GLY A 36 2.27 -17.17 15.45
N ILE A 37 3.38 -16.58 14.96
CA ILE A 37 3.42 -15.20 14.45
C ILE A 37 3.14 -15.19 12.94
N ARG A 38 2.32 -14.28 12.48
CA ARG A 38 1.97 -14.07 11.08
C ARG A 38 2.87 -13.03 10.42
N PHE A 39 2.99 -13.09 9.10
CA PHE A 39 3.82 -12.16 8.34
C PHE A 39 3.03 -11.45 7.24
N VAL A 40 3.24 -10.14 7.07
CA VAL A 40 2.59 -9.35 6.03
C VAL A 40 3.64 -8.63 5.20
N LEU A 41 3.46 -8.70 3.88
CA LEU A 41 4.40 -8.22 2.88
C LEU A 41 3.84 -6.98 2.17
N ILE A 42 4.65 -5.94 1.99
CA ILE A 42 4.26 -4.79 1.15
C ILE A 42 4.44 -5.11 -0.33
N LEU A 43 3.55 -4.57 -1.16
CA LEU A 43 3.65 -4.51 -2.62
C LEU A 43 3.23 -3.11 -3.10
N ASP A 44 4.00 -2.56 -4.03
CA ASP A 44 3.62 -1.36 -4.76
C ASP A 44 2.95 -1.76 -6.10
N PRO A 45 2.14 -0.90 -6.74
CA PRO A 45 1.51 -1.25 -8.01
C PRO A 45 2.44 -1.05 -9.21
N ALA A 46 3.39 -0.12 -9.12
CA ALA A 46 4.15 0.33 -10.28
C ALA A 46 5.36 -0.58 -10.55
N ILE A 47 5.47 -1.11 -11.75
CA ILE A 47 6.46 -2.12 -12.13
C ILE A 47 7.59 -1.47 -12.94
N SER A 48 8.84 -1.69 -12.53
CA SER A 48 10.00 -1.12 -13.24
C SER A 48 10.09 -1.61 -14.69
N ALA A 49 10.34 -0.69 -15.61
CA ALA A 49 10.38 -0.93 -17.05
C ALA A 49 11.79 -0.87 -17.67
N ASN A 50 12.83 -0.60 -16.87
CA ASN A 50 14.22 -0.50 -17.36
C ASN A 50 15.12 -1.66 -16.93
N GLU A 51 14.55 -2.71 -16.36
CA GLU A 51 15.33 -3.84 -15.85
C GLU A 51 15.57 -4.88 -16.95
N THR A 52 16.72 -5.55 -16.87
CA THR A 52 17.03 -6.69 -17.75
C THR A 52 16.60 -7.97 -17.06
N ASN A 53 15.79 -8.80 -17.73
CA ASN A 53 15.27 -10.08 -17.21
C ASN A 53 14.38 -9.91 -15.96
N TYR A 54 13.28 -9.16 -16.09
CA TYR A 54 12.36 -8.93 -14.99
C TYR A 54 10.97 -9.50 -15.33
N PRO A 55 10.68 -10.74 -14.92
CA PRO A 55 9.48 -11.47 -15.37
C PRO A 55 8.17 -10.74 -15.11
N ALA A 56 8.05 -10.02 -14.00
CA ALA A 56 6.84 -9.26 -13.69
C ALA A 56 6.56 -8.18 -14.76
N PHE A 57 7.59 -7.47 -15.23
CA PHE A 57 7.44 -6.51 -16.31
C PHE A 57 7.24 -7.21 -17.67
N ASP A 58 8.10 -8.18 -17.99
CA ASP A 58 8.09 -8.86 -19.29
C ASP A 58 6.73 -9.54 -19.55
N ARG A 59 6.19 -10.26 -18.56
CA ARG A 59 4.86 -10.90 -18.63
C ARG A 59 3.72 -9.89 -18.60
N GLY A 60 3.91 -8.74 -17.96
CA GLY A 60 2.93 -7.66 -17.95
C GLY A 60 2.80 -7.00 -19.33
N VAL A 61 3.92 -6.82 -20.04
CA VAL A 61 3.92 -6.38 -21.45
C VAL A 61 3.26 -7.44 -22.34
N GLU A 62 3.62 -8.71 -22.18
CA GLU A 62 3.06 -9.82 -22.97
C GLU A 62 1.54 -9.94 -22.81
N GLN A 63 1.01 -9.73 -21.61
CA GLN A 63 -0.42 -9.83 -21.29
C GLN A 63 -1.19 -8.50 -21.44
N ASP A 64 -0.53 -7.45 -21.93
CA ASP A 64 -1.09 -6.12 -22.11
C ASP A 64 -1.81 -5.59 -20.85
N VAL A 65 -1.10 -5.56 -19.72
CA VAL A 65 -1.70 -5.20 -18.42
C VAL A 65 -1.49 -3.73 -18.05
N PHE A 66 -0.61 -3.00 -18.74
CA PHE A 66 -0.20 -1.65 -18.36
C PHE A 66 -1.06 -0.55 -19.00
N ILE A 67 -1.21 0.57 -18.28
CA ILE A 67 -1.87 1.77 -18.78
C ILE A 67 -1.06 2.39 -19.92
N LYS A 68 -1.74 2.70 -21.02
CA LYS A 68 -1.14 3.21 -22.27
C LYS A 68 -1.69 4.58 -22.67
N TRP A 69 -1.03 5.22 -23.62
CA TRP A 69 -1.55 6.42 -24.27
C TRP A 69 -2.81 6.11 -25.11
N PRO A 70 -3.76 7.05 -25.26
CA PRO A 70 -4.89 6.88 -26.16
C PRO A 70 -4.44 6.59 -27.58
N ASN A 71 -5.09 5.63 -28.24
CA ASN A 71 -4.83 5.26 -29.63
C ASN A 71 -3.36 4.86 -29.92
N SER A 72 -2.63 4.41 -28.91
CA SER A 72 -1.25 3.94 -29.04
C SER A 72 -1.02 2.68 -28.20
N ASP A 73 -0.03 1.89 -28.60
CA ASP A 73 0.50 0.77 -27.81
C ASP A 73 1.58 1.20 -26.80
N ASP A 74 1.94 2.49 -26.79
CA ASP A 74 2.96 3.03 -25.90
C ASP A 74 2.46 3.15 -24.45
N ILE A 75 3.22 2.56 -23.53
CA ILE A 75 2.98 2.61 -22.08
C ILE A 75 3.20 4.02 -21.54
N ILE A 76 2.34 4.45 -20.62
CA ILE A 76 2.58 5.65 -19.82
C ILE A 76 3.51 5.30 -18.66
N TYR A 77 4.66 5.98 -18.61
CA TYR A 77 5.67 5.72 -17.59
C TYR A 77 5.64 6.74 -16.46
N ALA A 78 5.34 6.25 -15.26
CA ALA A 78 5.52 6.97 -14.01
C ALA A 78 6.99 6.88 -13.53
N LYS A 79 7.28 7.54 -12.41
CA LYS A 79 8.48 7.29 -11.61
C LYS A 79 8.08 7.09 -10.16
N VAL A 80 8.45 5.97 -9.56
CA VAL A 80 8.19 5.69 -8.13
C VAL A 80 9.49 5.35 -7.41
N LYS A 81 9.43 4.82 -6.18
CA LYS A 81 10.60 4.42 -5.36
C LYS A 81 11.24 3.12 -5.86
N ILE A 82 11.62 3.14 -7.12
CA ILE A 82 12.34 2.13 -7.89
C ILE A 82 13.78 2.65 -8.12
N PRO A 83 14.79 1.78 -8.30
CA PRO A 83 16.14 2.07 -7.83
C PRO A 83 16.78 3.29 -8.49
N ILE A 84 17.62 3.95 -7.71
CA ILE A 84 18.48 5.05 -8.14
C ILE A 84 19.61 4.44 -8.98
N ILE A 85 19.70 4.80 -10.25
CA ILE A 85 20.78 4.42 -11.19
C ILE A 85 22.15 5.03 -10.75
N SER A 86 22.24 5.73 -9.61
CA SER A 86 23.51 6.23 -9.07
C SER A 86 23.49 6.41 -7.53
N PRO A 87 24.57 6.10 -6.78
CA PRO A 87 24.53 5.93 -5.31
C PRO A 87 24.45 7.24 -4.50
N LYS A 88 24.32 8.38 -5.15
CA LYS A 88 24.38 9.70 -4.50
C LYS A 88 23.18 10.50 -4.96
N ASN A 89 22.13 10.61 -4.14
CA ASN A 89 21.47 11.88 -3.83
C ASN A 89 20.09 11.72 -3.16
N HIS A 90 19.79 12.73 -2.35
CA HIS A 90 18.63 12.89 -1.48
C HIS A 90 17.26 12.89 -2.19
N PRO A 91 16.18 12.52 -1.47
CA PRO A 91 14.81 12.40 -2.00
C PRO A 91 14.15 13.70 -2.50
N ASN A 92 14.69 14.89 -2.24
CA ASN A 92 14.14 16.17 -2.73
C ASN A 92 15.04 16.87 -3.75
N ASN A 93 16.02 16.15 -4.33
CA ASN A 93 16.87 16.73 -5.35
C ASN A 93 16.17 16.61 -6.72
N PRO A 94 16.13 17.66 -7.59
CA PRO A 94 15.71 17.56 -8.99
C PRO A 94 16.41 16.42 -9.77
N VAL A 95 17.51 15.90 -9.24
CA VAL A 95 18.26 14.72 -9.69
C VAL A 95 17.51 13.38 -9.47
N MET A 96 16.44 13.32 -8.68
CA MET A 96 15.57 12.13 -8.50
C MET A 96 14.89 11.70 -9.81
N ILE A 97 14.57 12.65 -10.68
CA ILE A 97 14.01 12.40 -12.00
C ILE A 97 15.05 11.71 -12.90
N LEU A 98 16.34 12.00 -12.75
CA LEU A 98 17.37 11.38 -13.58
C LEU A 98 17.64 9.91 -13.24
N TYR A 99 17.51 9.53 -11.96
CA TYR A 99 18.02 8.23 -11.53
C TYR A 99 16.97 7.17 -11.22
N ARG A 100 15.70 7.51 -11.10
CA ARG A 100 14.66 6.49 -10.90
C ARG A 100 14.26 5.87 -12.23
N ALA A 101 14.19 4.54 -12.27
CA ALA A 101 13.72 3.85 -13.46
C ALA A 101 12.28 4.27 -13.81
N TYR A 102 11.93 4.13 -15.08
CA TYR A 102 10.55 4.20 -15.51
C TYR A 102 9.75 3.08 -14.88
N ALA A 103 8.51 3.39 -14.55
CA ALA A 103 7.59 2.44 -13.93
C ALA A 103 6.28 2.42 -14.71
N ALA A 104 5.90 1.25 -15.19
CA ALA A 104 4.61 1.01 -15.81
C ALA A 104 3.57 0.74 -14.72
N VAL A 105 2.36 1.29 -14.89
CA VAL A 105 1.29 1.16 -13.90
C VAL A 105 0.22 0.21 -14.44
N PRO A 106 -0.08 -0.92 -13.79
CA PRO A 106 -1.07 -1.88 -14.24
C PRO A 106 -2.49 -1.31 -14.20
N ASP A 107 -3.31 -1.68 -15.18
CA ASP A 107 -4.74 -1.40 -15.24
C ASP A 107 -5.52 -2.52 -14.53
N PHE A 108 -5.80 -2.34 -13.24
CA PHE A 108 -6.47 -3.34 -12.41
C PHE A 108 -7.96 -3.57 -12.74
N PHE A 109 -8.53 -2.85 -13.71
CA PHE A 109 -9.86 -3.14 -14.22
C PHE A 109 -9.86 -4.30 -15.23
N ARG A 110 -8.72 -4.61 -15.85
CA ARG A 110 -8.61 -5.69 -16.84
C ARG A 110 -8.55 -7.04 -16.18
N ASN A 111 -9.27 -8.01 -16.75
CA ASN A 111 -9.17 -9.41 -16.32
C ASN A 111 -7.75 -9.98 -16.51
N SER A 112 -7.03 -9.57 -17.57
CA SER A 112 -5.63 -9.97 -17.79
C SER A 112 -4.71 -9.49 -16.66
N THR A 113 -4.93 -8.28 -16.14
CA THR A 113 -4.18 -7.76 -14.99
C THR A 113 -4.47 -8.55 -13.72
N VAL A 114 -5.72 -9.00 -13.51
CA VAL A 114 -6.07 -9.86 -12.36
C VAL A 114 -5.28 -11.17 -12.40
N ASP A 115 -5.24 -11.83 -13.57
CA ASP A 115 -4.52 -13.09 -13.76
C ASP A 115 -3.00 -12.92 -13.61
N TRP A 116 -2.44 -11.87 -14.21
CA TRP A 116 -1.04 -11.52 -14.08
C TRP A 116 -0.68 -11.24 -12.61
N TRP A 117 -1.43 -10.38 -11.92
CA TRP A 117 -1.17 -10.01 -10.53
C TRP A 117 -1.24 -11.22 -9.59
N ALA A 118 -2.24 -12.09 -9.77
CA ALA A 118 -2.37 -13.31 -9.00
C ALA A 118 -1.18 -14.27 -9.22
N ARG A 119 -0.67 -14.36 -10.47
CA ARG A 119 0.52 -15.16 -10.78
C ARG A 119 1.77 -14.59 -10.11
N GLU A 120 2.01 -13.29 -10.20
CA GLU A 120 3.20 -12.68 -9.59
C GLU A 120 3.20 -12.86 -8.05
N ILE A 121 2.05 -12.67 -7.41
CA ILE A 121 1.88 -12.95 -5.97
C ILE A 121 2.13 -14.44 -5.65
N ALA A 122 1.63 -15.35 -6.49
CA ALA A 122 1.83 -16.78 -6.31
C ALA A 122 3.30 -17.18 -6.40
N GLU A 123 4.06 -16.59 -7.34
CA GLU A 123 5.50 -16.89 -7.50
C GLU A 123 6.35 -16.31 -6.34
N VAL A 124 5.89 -15.29 -5.62
CA VAL A 124 6.54 -14.89 -4.35
C VAL A 124 6.27 -15.89 -3.24
N TYR A 125 5.02 -16.35 -3.14
CA TYR A 125 4.62 -17.32 -2.12
C TYR A 125 5.23 -18.72 -2.36
N GLU A 126 5.37 -19.11 -3.62
CA GLU A 126 5.93 -20.36 -4.10
C GLU A 126 6.85 -20.09 -5.29
N ASN A 127 8.12 -19.85 -4.97
CA ASN A 127 9.09 -19.50 -6.00
C ASN A 127 9.36 -20.70 -6.92
N PRO A 128 9.03 -20.60 -8.22
CA PRO A 128 9.09 -21.74 -9.14
C PRO A 128 10.53 -22.14 -9.49
N ARG A 129 11.50 -21.24 -9.30
CA ARG A 129 12.91 -21.47 -9.64
C ARG A 129 13.71 -21.94 -8.43
N ASN A 130 13.41 -21.40 -7.25
CA ASN A 130 14.10 -21.75 -6.02
C ASN A 130 13.16 -21.67 -4.82
N SER A 131 12.67 -22.82 -4.38
CA SER A 131 11.78 -22.94 -3.23
C SER A 131 12.31 -22.29 -1.94
N SER A 132 13.65 -22.19 -1.76
CA SER A 132 14.26 -21.54 -0.60
C SER A 132 14.06 -20.02 -0.57
N LEU A 133 13.62 -19.42 -1.67
CA LEU A 133 13.31 -17.99 -1.79
C LEU A 133 11.81 -17.70 -1.63
N SER A 134 10.99 -18.71 -1.40
CA SER A 134 9.54 -18.56 -1.20
C SER A 134 9.25 -17.85 0.11
N ILE A 135 8.42 -16.80 0.08
CA ILE A 135 8.05 -16.04 1.27
C ILE A 135 6.61 -16.37 1.63
N LYS A 136 6.41 -17.15 2.70
CA LYS A 136 5.08 -17.58 3.13
C LYS A 136 4.35 -16.51 3.93
N PHE A 137 3.90 -15.43 3.28
CA PHE A 137 3.12 -14.37 3.90
C PHE A 137 1.67 -14.80 4.24
N ASP A 138 1.06 -14.18 5.24
CA ASP A 138 -0.31 -14.41 5.69
C ASP A 138 -1.24 -13.21 5.37
N GLY A 139 -0.67 -12.10 4.90
CA GLY A 139 -1.41 -10.92 4.44
C GLY A 139 -0.58 -10.05 3.50
N LEU A 140 -1.25 -9.13 2.82
CA LEU A 140 -0.64 -8.22 1.85
C LEU A 140 -0.96 -6.76 2.20
N TRP A 141 0.05 -5.91 2.08
CA TRP A 141 -0.07 -4.47 2.24
C TRP A 141 0.16 -3.83 0.86
N ILE A 142 -0.91 -3.34 0.22
CA ILE A 142 -0.82 -2.62 -1.05
C ILE A 142 -0.73 -1.11 -0.78
N ASP A 143 0.42 -0.54 -1.07
CA ASP A 143 0.70 0.89 -0.86
C ASP A 143 0.90 1.60 -2.19
N MET A 144 1.09 2.92 -2.16
CA MET A 144 1.43 3.73 -3.35
C MET A 144 0.38 3.69 -4.46
N ASN A 145 -0.85 3.30 -4.14
CA ASN A 145 -1.91 2.94 -5.08
C ASN A 145 -3.00 4.01 -5.26
N GLU A 146 -2.65 5.30 -5.17
CA GLU A 146 -3.54 6.37 -5.61
C GLU A 146 -3.90 6.34 -7.10
N PRO A 147 -3.01 6.08 -8.08
CA PRO A 147 -1.60 5.65 -8.06
C PRO A 147 -0.61 6.81 -7.88
N ALA A 148 0.33 6.67 -6.95
CA ALA A 148 1.32 7.69 -6.67
C ALA A 148 2.46 7.68 -7.71
N SER A 149 2.84 8.86 -8.18
CA SER A 149 4.00 9.10 -9.04
C SER A 149 4.82 10.26 -8.50
N PHE A 150 6.14 10.18 -8.65
CA PHE A 150 7.08 11.22 -8.21
C PHE A 150 7.37 12.24 -9.32
N VAL A 151 6.80 12.02 -10.50
CA VAL A 151 6.68 13.01 -11.57
C VAL A 151 5.20 13.38 -11.73
N HIS A 152 4.93 14.59 -12.21
CA HIS A 152 3.56 15.03 -12.50
C HIS A 152 3.17 14.51 -13.88
N GLY A 153 2.23 13.57 -13.91
CA GLY A 153 1.86 12.83 -15.10
C GLY A 153 2.84 11.72 -15.43
N THR A 154 3.59 11.93 -16.50
CA THR A 154 4.50 10.95 -17.09
C THR A 154 5.87 11.58 -17.35
N VAL A 155 6.85 10.73 -17.63
CA VAL A 155 8.14 11.18 -18.13
C VAL A 155 7.97 11.76 -19.54
N GLY A 156 8.08 13.09 -19.64
CA GLY A 156 7.84 13.83 -20.90
C GLY A 156 6.63 14.76 -20.85
N GLY A 157 5.85 14.73 -19.77
CA GLY A 157 4.67 15.57 -19.58
C GLY A 157 3.42 15.00 -20.27
N CYS A 158 2.27 15.62 -19.97
CA CYS A 158 0.98 15.20 -20.51
C CYS A 158 0.64 15.94 -21.81
N GLN A 159 -0.11 15.27 -22.68
CA GLN A 159 -0.50 15.74 -24.01
C GLN A 159 -1.81 16.54 -23.97
N ASP A 160 -2.77 16.14 -23.11
CA ASP A 160 -4.10 16.75 -23.06
C ASP A 160 -4.21 17.80 -21.94
N GLN A 161 -4.19 19.08 -22.32
CA GLN A 161 -4.29 20.18 -21.35
C GLN A 161 -5.69 20.32 -20.75
N GLU A 162 -6.76 19.99 -21.48
CA GLU A 162 -8.13 20.14 -20.96
C GLU A 162 -8.44 19.07 -19.91
N LEU A 163 -7.93 17.85 -20.06
CA LEU A 163 -8.09 16.81 -19.05
C LEU A 163 -7.23 17.08 -17.82
N ASN A 164 -6.00 17.57 -17.99
CA ASN A 164 -5.11 17.84 -16.85
C ASN A 164 -5.42 19.17 -16.15
N PHE A 165 -6.01 20.14 -16.85
CA PHE A 165 -6.49 21.43 -16.34
C PHE A 165 -7.95 21.66 -16.74
N PRO A 166 -8.89 20.94 -16.12
CA PRO A 166 -10.30 21.03 -16.50
C PRO A 166 -10.86 22.44 -16.27
N PRO A 167 -11.93 22.82 -17.01
CA PRO A 167 -12.56 24.15 -16.88
C PRO A 167 -12.89 24.52 -15.44
N TYR A 168 -13.22 23.52 -14.63
CA TYR A 168 -13.30 23.64 -13.18
C TYR A 168 -12.26 22.73 -12.53
N MET A 169 -11.18 23.35 -12.02
CA MET A 169 -10.23 22.65 -11.17
C MET A 169 -10.74 22.62 -9.72
N PRO A 170 -11.00 21.44 -9.11
CA PRO A 170 -11.40 21.33 -7.71
C PRO A 170 -10.37 21.94 -6.75
N GLN A 171 -10.78 22.21 -5.50
CA GLN A 171 -9.91 22.76 -4.47
C GLN A 171 -8.99 21.67 -3.89
N LEU A 172 -8.04 21.21 -4.70
CA LEU A 172 -7.01 20.25 -4.34
C LEU A 172 -5.77 20.95 -3.76
N GLY A 173 -4.94 20.22 -3.01
CA GLY A 173 -3.79 20.80 -2.30
C GLY A 173 -2.77 21.52 -3.20
N SER A 174 -2.56 21.03 -4.43
CA SER A 174 -1.65 21.63 -5.43
C SER A 174 -2.41 22.00 -6.70
N ARG A 175 -3.46 22.81 -6.54
CA ARG A 175 -4.39 23.19 -7.61
C ARG A 175 -3.73 23.75 -8.88
N SER A 176 -2.63 24.49 -8.73
CA SER A 176 -1.89 25.09 -9.85
C SER A 176 -1.15 24.07 -10.72
N GLU A 177 -0.94 22.85 -10.23
CA GLU A 177 -0.12 21.82 -10.88
C GLU A 177 -0.92 20.85 -11.74
N GLY A 178 -2.24 21.03 -11.87
CA GLY A 178 -3.07 20.11 -12.65
C GLY A 178 -3.58 18.91 -11.82
N LEU A 179 -4.47 18.12 -12.42
CA LEU A 179 -4.89 16.84 -11.84
C LEU A 179 -3.77 15.79 -11.87
N SER A 180 -2.82 15.90 -12.80
CA SER A 180 -1.65 15.02 -12.90
C SER A 180 -0.62 15.19 -11.79
N PHE A 181 -0.84 16.14 -10.86
CA PHE A 181 0.06 16.35 -9.73
C PHE A 181 0.24 15.07 -8.91
N LYS A 182 1.48 14.57 -8.90
CA LYS A 182 1.94 13.35 -8.21
C LYS A 182 1.17 12.07 -8.60
N THR A 183 0.64 12.03 -9.81
CA THR A 183 -0.02 10.83 -10.37
C THR A 183 0.17 10.76 -11.89
N LEU A 184 -0.58 9.91 -12.58
CA LEU A 184 -0.54 9.71 -14.02
C LEU A 184 -1.19 10.87 -14.80
N CYS A 185 -0.96 10.89 -16.11
CA CYS A 185 -1.66 11.78 -17.02
C CYS A 185 -3.15 11.39 -17.12
N MET A 186 -4.05 12.38 -17.08
CA MET A 186 -5.49 12.15 -17.03
C MET A 186 -6.06 11.50 -18.30
N GLU A 187 -5.38 11.64 -19.43
CA GLU A 187 -5.68 10.99 -20.70
C GLU A 187 -5.28 9.51 -20.73
N GLY A 188 -4.61 8.96 -19.71
CA GLY A 188 -4.19 7.56 -19.71
C GLY A 188 -5.35 6.59 -19.94
N GLN A 189 -5.19 5.66 -20.87
CA GLN A 189 -6.24 4.75 -21.30
C GLN A 189 -6.28 3.50 -20.42
N GLN A 190 -7.44 3.26 -19.82
CA GLN A 190 -7.79 2.04 -19.08
C GLN A 190 -8.98 1.35 -19.75
N GLN A 191 -9.29 0.14 -19.31
CA GLN A 191 -10.37 -0.67 -19.84
C GLN A 191 -11.16 -1.33 -18.70
N LEU A 192 -12.47 -1.08 -18.67
CA LEU A 192 -13.37 -1.69 -17.69
C LEU A 192 -13.52 -3.20 -17.94
N PRO A 193 -14.01 -3.98 -16.94
CA PRO A 193 -14.16 -5.43 -17.08
C PRO A 193 -15.06 -5.89 -18.24
N ASP A 194 -15.95 -5.03 -18.74
CA ASP A 194 -16.82 -5.29 -19.90
C ASP A 194 -16.12 -5.01 -21.26
N GLY A 195 -14.86 -4.59 -21.22
CA GLY A 195 -14.05 -4.25 -22.39
C GLY A 195 -14.18 -2.78 -22.83
N SER A 196 -15.05 -1.98 -22.21
CA SER A 196 -15.24 -0.59 -22.60
C SER A 196 -14.03 0.29 -22.21
N PRO A 197 -13.57 1.18 -23.10
CA PRO A 197 -12.45 2.06 -22.82
C PRO A 197 -12.88 3.18 -21.85
N VAL A 198 -12.02 3.48 -20.88
CA VAL A 198 -12.20 4.59 -19.93
C VAL A 198 -10.88 5.35 -19.73
N ARG A 199 -10.95 6.66 -19.49
CA ARG A 199 -9.76 7.47 -19.25
C ARG A 199 -9.44 7.52 -17.76
N HIS A 200 -8.16 7.70 -17.44
CA HIS A 200 -7.71 7.86 -16.06
C HIS A 200 -8.42 9.03 -15.36
N TYR A 201 -8.77 10.09 -16.08
CA TYR A 201 -9.61 11.20 -15.60
C TYR A 201 -10.87 10.73 -14.87
N ASP A 202 -11.57 9.74 -15.43
CA ASP A 202 -12.87 9.29 -14.96
C ASP A 202 -12.74 8.26 -13.81
N VAL A 203 -11.60 7.57 -13.70
CA VAL A 203 -11.42 6.43 -12.79
C VAL A 203 -10.19 6.54 -11.86
N HIS A 204 -9.51 7.69 -11.81
CA HIS A 204 -8.34 7.91 -10.95
C HIS A 204 -8.62 7.50 -9.49
N ASN A 205 -9.70 8.02 -8.91
CA ASN A 205 -10.12 7.72 -7.54
C ASN A 205 -10.57 6.25 -7.32
N LEU A 206 -10.67 5.45 -8.38
CA LEU A 206 -11.04 4.05 -8.33
C LEU A 206 -9.83 3.11 -8.48
N TYR A 207 -8.62 3.63 -8.70
CA TYR A 207 -7.45 2.81 -8.99
C TYR A 207 -7.10 1.83 -7.85
N GLY A 208 -6.88 2.33 -6.64
CA GLY A 208 -6.60 1.47 -5.48
C GLY A 208 -7.75 0.55 -5.13
N TRP A 209 -9.00 1.01 -5.34
CA TRP A 209 -10.20 0.17 -5.23
C TRP A 209 -10.16 -1.01 -6.22
N ALA A 210 -9.81 -0.77 -7.49
CA ALA A 210 -9.73 -1.80 -8.52
C ALA A 210 -8.64 -2.84 -8.22
N GLN A 211 -7.51 -2.42 -7.64
CA GLN A 211 -6.45 -3.34 -7.18
C GLN A 211 -6.84 -4.17 -5.95
N THR A 212 -7.75 -3.65 -5.11
CA THR A 212 -8.02 -4.21 -3.77
C THR A 212 -8.57 -5.63 -3.85
N LYS A 213 -9.62 -5.85 -4.65
CA LYS A 213 -10.28 -7.17 -4.74
C LYS A 213 -9.37 -8.24 -5.37
N PRO A 214 -8.70 -8.00 -6.51
CA PRO A 214 -7.73 -8.95 -7.08
C PRO A 214 -6.66 -9.38 -6.08
N THR A 215 -6.13 -8.44 -5.28
CA THR A 215 -5.14 -8.73 -4.24
C THR A 215 -5.70 -9.64 -3.15
N PHE A 216 -6.93 -9.37 -2.69
CA PHE A 216 -7.61 -10.19 -1.69
C PHE A 216 -7.90 -11.60 -2.19
N ASP A 217 -8.44 -11.73 -3.41
CA ASP A 217 -8.74 -13.02 -4.02
C ASP A 217 -7.45 -13.84 -4.24
N ALA A 218 -6.37 -13.22 -4.72
CA ALA A 218 -5.07 -13.87 -4.88
C ALA A 218 -4.54 -14.41 -3.55
N LEU A 219 -4.56 -13.58 -2.50
CA LEU A 219 -4.14 -13.98 -1.15
C LEU A 219 -4.92 -15.19 -0.63
N GLN A 220 -6.25 -15.19 -0.76
CA GLN A 220 -7.09 -16.30 -0.31
C GLN A 220 -6.84 -17.58 -1.12
N ASN A 221 -6.68 -17.45 -2.43
CA ASN A 221 -6.42 -18.58 -3.30
C ASN A 221 -5.08 -19.26 -3.00
N ILE A 222 -4.05 -18.47 -2.69
CA ILE A 222 -2.70 -18.97 -2.44
C ILE A 222 -2.56 -19.53 -1.02
N THR A 223 -3.04 -18.78 -0.01
CA THR A 223 -2.87 -19.20 1.40
C THR A 223 -3.89 -20.23 1.84
N ARG A 224 -5.03 -20.34 1.14
CA ARG A 224 -6.22 -21.12 1.56
C ARG A 224 -6.77 -20.71 2.93
N GLU A 225 -6.38 -19.53 3.40
CA GLU A 225 -6.87 -18.89 4.62
C GLU A 225 -7.64 -17.62 4.26
N ARG A 226 -8.29 -17.00 5.25
CA ARG A 226 -9.01 -15.75 5.05
C ARG A 226 -8.08 -14.60 4.64
N GLY A 227 -6.88 -14.56 5.24
CA GLY A 227 -5.89 -13.51 5.04
C GLY A 227 -6.37 -12.11 5.46
N ILE A 228 -5.50 -11.12 5.25
CA ILE A 228 -5.82 -9.70 5.34
C ILE A 228 -5.20 -8.94 4.17
N VAL A 229 -5.89 -7.92 3.68
CA VAL A 229 -5.32 -6.90 2.79
C VAL A 229 -5.42 -5.54 3.47
N VAL A 230 -4.35 -4.76 3.40
CA VAL A 230 -4.29 -3.39 3.90
C VAL A 230 -3.97 -2.47 2.73
N THR A 231 -4.82 -1.48 2.43
CA THR A 231 -4.68 -0.59 1.25
C THR A 231 -4.62 0.89 1.62
N ARG A 232 -3.83 1.68 0.88
CA ARG A 232 -3.76 3.13 1.09
C ARG A 232 -4.93 3.84 0.45
N SER A 233 -5.06 3.73 -0.87
CA SER A 233 -6.14 4.36 -1.62
C SER A 233 -7.42 3.56 -1.49
N THR A 234 -8.53 4.27 -1.32
CA THR A 234 -9.84 3.71 -1.01
C THR A 234 -10.95 4.50 -1.66
N PHE A 235 -12.02 3.81 -2.05
CA PHE A 235 -13.28 4.37 -2.52
C PHE A 235 -14.44 3.69 -1.76
N PRO A 236 -15.66 4.27 -1.71
CA PRO A 236 -16.82 3.54 -1.19
C PRO A 236 -16.89 2.09 -1.69
N SER A 237 -17.08 1.16 -0.77
CA SER A 237 -16.98 -0.32 -0.91
C SER A 237 -15.59 -0.97 -0.83
N SER A 238 -14.46 -0.23 -0.85
CA SER A 238 -13.12 -0.83 -0.65
C SER A 238 -13.01 -1.69 0.61
N GLY A 239 -13.70 -1.27 1.69
CA GLY A 239 -13.73 -1.98 2.97
C GLY A 239 -14.26 -3.42 2.90
N LYS A 240 -14.96 -3.80 1.81
CA LYS A 240 -15.42 -5.18 1.60
C LYS A 240 -14.28 -6.19 1.52
N TRP A 241 -13.10 -5.77 1.09
CA TRP A 241 -11.97 -6.66 0.81
C TRP A 241 -10.68 -6.27 1.54
N ALA A 242 -10.59 -5.07 2.11
CA ALA A 242 -9.37 -4.60 2.79
C ALA A 242 -9.65 -3.71 4.01
N GLY A 243 -8.69 -3.70 4.93
CA GLY A 243 -8.52 -2.65 5.94
C GLY A 243 -7.71 -1.48 5.39
N HIS A 244 -7.60 -0.40 6.17
CA HIS A 244 -6.95 0.84 5.76
C HIS A 244 -6.29 1.58 6.93
N TRP A 245 -5.05 2.06 6.76
CA TRP A 245 -4.32 2.89 7.72
C TRP A 245 -4.35 4.36 7.31
N LEU A 246 -4.17 5.30 8.24
CA LEU A 246 -4.33 6.74 7.98
C LEU A 246 -3.20 7.40 7.17
N GLY A 247 -2.28 6.61 6.60
CA GLY A 247 -1.18 7.12 5.79
C GLY A 247 -0.02 7.69 6.60
N ASP A 248 0.82 8.46 5.91
CA ASP A 248 2.06 9.06 6.41
C ASP A 248 1.77 10.24 7.37
N ASN A 249 1.66 9.97 8.67
CA ASN A 249 1.52 11.01 9.67
C ASN A 249 2.89 11.53 10.17
N THR A 250 2.84 12.61 10.94
CA THR A 250 4.01 13.11 11.69
C THR A 250 3.89 12.65 13.15
N ALA A 251 4.99 12.45 13.87
CA ALA A 251 4.94 12.20 15.31
C ALA A 251 4.84 13.61 15.86
N ALA A 252 3.62 13.98 16.18
CA ALA A 252 3.28 15.28 16.72
C ALA A 252 1.99 15.08 17.52
N TRP A 253 1.82 15.84 18.60
CA TRP A 253 0.66 15.70 19.49
C TRP A 253 -0.68 15.86 18.75
N ASN A 254 -0.74 16.74 17.74
CA ASN A 254 -1.93 16.99 16.93
C ASN A 254 -2.22 15.90 15.89
N GLN A 255 -1.52 14.77 15.91
CA GLN A 255 -1.77 13.64 15.01
C GLN A 255 -2.58 12.55 15.71
N LEU A 256 -2.88 12.75 17.00
CA LEU A 256 -3.49 11.76 17.90
C LEU A 256 -4.97 11.97 18.03
N ASP A 257 -5.36 13.23 18.23
CA ASP A 257 -6.74 13.65 18.06
C ASP A 257 -7.22 13.37 16.63
N LYS A 258 -6.36 13.63 15.62
CA LYS A 258 -6.65 13.29 14.22
C LYS A 258 -6.80 11.80 13.96
N SER A 259 -6.07 10.94 14.68
CA SER A 259 -6.22 9.49 14.50
C SER A 259 -7.60 9.03 14.98
N ILE A 260 -8.08 9.55 16.11
CA ILE A 260 -9.44 9.28 16.63
C ILE A 260 -10.50 9.76 15.61
N ILE A 261 -10.35 10.98 15.09
CA ILE A 261 -11.26 11.54 14.07
C ILE A 261 -11.26 10.66 12.81
N GLY A 262 -10.07 10.25 12.36
CA GLY A 262 -9.90 9.39 11.20
C GLY A 262 -10.60 8.05 11.35
N GLU A 263 -10.39 7.36 12.47
CA GLU A 263 -11.00 6.04 12.72
C GLU A 263 -12.53 6.09 12.82
N HIS A 264 -13.10 7.14 13.42
CA HIS A 264 -14.56 7.36 13.40
C HIS A 264 -15.09 7.62 11.98
N THR A 265 -14.37 8.41 11.19
CA THR A 265 -14.78 8.73 9.81
C THR A 265 -14.77 7.48 8.94
N LYS A 266 -13.71 6.66 9.05
CA LYS A 266 -13.61 5.38 8.34
C LYS A 266 -14.75 4.44 8.72
N SER A 267 -15.04 4.30 10.02
CA SER A 267 -16.12 3.45 10.52
C SER A 267 -17.51 3.85 10.00
N ARG A 268 -17.68 5.02 9.37
CA ARG A 268 -18.93 5.43 8.71
C ARG A 268 -18.93 5.19 7.20
N VAL A 269 -17.80 5.41 6.55
CA VAL A 269 -17.70 5.36 5.08
C VAL A 269 -17.46 3.94 4.57
N PHE A 270 -16.81 3.09 5.37
CA PHE A 270 -16.39 1.75 4.95
C PHE A 270 -17.34 0.63 5.39
N THR A 271 -18.32 0.89 6.25
CA THR A 271 -19.03 -0.14 7.04
C THR A 271 -20.19 -0.92 6.41
N PRO A 272 -20.88 -0.52 5.32
CA PRO A 272 -21.90 -1.40 4.78
C PRO A 272 -21.28 -2.67 4.18
N ASN A 273 -21.29 -3.75 4.95
CA ASN A 273 -20.79 -5.09 4.61
C ASN A 273 -19.28 -5.21 4.41
N SER A 274 -18.48 -4.37 5.08
CA SER A 274 -17.03 -4.61 5.13
C SER A 274 -16.73 -5.77 6.06
N ALA A 275 -16.04 -6.80 5.53
CA ALA A 275 -15.28 -7.72 6.35
C ALA A 275 -14.06 -6.97 6.91
N PHE A 276 -14.31 -5.93 7.71
CA PHE A 276 -13.26 -5.12 8.31
C PHE A 276 -12.51 -5.99 9.31
N LEU A 277 -11.50 -6.71 8.81
CA LEU A 277 -10.52 -7.46 9.56
C LEU A 277 -9.27 -6.60 9.62
N GLY A 278 -9.31 -5.56 10.46
CA GLY A 278 -8.14 -4.71 10.53
C GLY A 278 -8.36 -3.35 11.15
N PHE A 279 -8.68 -3.32 12.44
CA PHE A 279 -8.20 -2.25 13.28
C PHE A 279 -6.67 -2.41 13.43
N PHE A 280 -5.94 -1.96 12.42
CA PHE A 280 -4.50 -1.81 12.49
C PHE A 280 -4.20 -0.43 13.06
N PHE A 281 -3.83 -0.38 14.34
CA PHE A 281 -2.93 0.68 14.78
C PHE A 281 -1.58 0.46 14.07
N PHE A 282 -1.49 0.84 12.79
CA PHE A 282 -0.22 1.31 12.25
C PHE A 282 -0.11 2.76 12.65
N THR A 283 0.21 2.96 13.92
CA THR A 283 0.60 4.21 14.53
C THR A 283 0.90 3.87 15.97
N ASP A 284 2.16 4.05 16.33
CA ASP A 284 2.75 4.52 17.58
C ASP A 284 1.82 5.00 18.72
N PHE A 285 0.70 4.37 19.05
CA PHE A 285 -0.19 4.78 20.15
C PHE A 285 -1.07 3.61 20.61
N PRO A 286 -1.10 3.28 21.93
CA PRO A 286 -0.91 4.16 23.09
C PRO A 286 0.38 3.89 23.88
N ILE A 287 1.38 3.28 23.26
CA ILE A 287 2.61 2.88 23.96
C ILE A 287 3.70 3.95 23.87
N ILE A 288 3.92 4.54 22.69
CA ILE A 288 5.07 5.43 22.41
C ILE A 288 4.97 6.84 23.01
N THR A 289 3.86 7.13 23.67
CA THR A 289 3.44 8.51 23.75
C THR A 289 2.66 8.87 24.99
N PHE A 290 2.50 7.91 25.90
CA PHE A 290 2.30 8.25 27.29
C PHE A 290 3.61 8.72 27.97
N PHE A 291 4.78 8.52 27.33
CA PHE A 291 6.08 8.89 27.91
C PHE A 291 6.96 9.63 26.90
N GLU A 292 6.89 10.95 26.99
CA GLU A 292 7.82 11.96 26.46
C GLU A 292 7.84 12.29 24.94
N PRO A 293 7.91 13.59 24.59
CA PRO A 293 7.91 14.09 23.23
C PRO A 293 9.34 14.14 22.67
N LYS A 294 9.83 13.04 22.10
CA LYS A 294 10.95 13.12 21.15
C LYS A 294 10.54 12.50 19.82
N PHE A 295 9.96 13.38 19.02
CA PHE A 295 9.34 13.13 17.73
C PHE A 295 10.36 12.93 16.61
N HIS A 296 10.26 11.83 15.86
CA HIS A 296 10.64 11.78 14.44
C HIS A 296 9.86 10.69 13.70
N PRO A 297 9.02 11.06 12.73
CA PRO A 297 8.78 10.19 11.58
C PRO A 297 8.89 11.02 10.31
N LYS A 298 9.60 10.46 9.33
CA LYS A 298 9.89 11.13 8.04
C LYS A 298 10.14 12.64 8.20
N SER A 299 10.98 13.06 9.15
CA SER A 299 11.59 14.38 9.05
C SER A 299 12.58 14.29 7.91
N LEU A 300 12.20 14.81 6.76
CA LEU A 300 13.03 15.01 5.57
C LEU A 300 14.21 15.98 5.82
N PHE A 301 14.57 16.22 7.08
CA PHE A 301 15.65 17.08 7.52
C PHE A 301 16.41 16.39 8.67
N PHE A 302 17.65 16.02 8.37
CA PHE A 302 18.79 15.76 9.25
C PHE A 302 18.58 14.83 10.46
N GLY A 303 18.84 13.53 10.26
CA GLY A 303 19.10 12.56 11.35
C GLY A 303 18.96 11.10 10.87
N PRO A 304 19.71 10.13 11.41
CA PRO A 304 19.47 8.71 11.14
C PRO A 304 18.08 8.29 11.66
N PHE A 305 17.43 7.36 10.96
CA PHE A 305 16.20 6.71 11.43
C PHE A 305 16.47 6.03 12.78
N GLN A 306 15.96 6.60 13.87
CA GLN A 306 15.99 5.93 15.17
C GLN A 306 14.85 4.93 15.22
N ARG A 307 15.16 3.72 15.69
CA ARG A 307 14.15 2.70 15.96
C ARG A 307 13.21 3.18 17.07
N GLN A 308 11.92 2.89 16.92
CA GLN A 308 10.86 3.29 17.85
C GLN A 308 10.06 2.10 18.37
N ASP A 309 10.41 0.87 17.98
CA ASP A 309 9.77 -0.34 18.49
C ASP A 309 9.90 -0.44 20.03
N PRO A 310 8.98 -1.16 20.71
CA PRO A 310 8.92 -1.13 22.17
C PRO A 310 10.21 -1.49 22.91
N VAL A 311 11.07 -2.30 22.30
CA VAL A 311 12.35 -2.76 22.86
C VAL A 311 13.54 -1.91 22.43
N ALA A 312 13.30 -0.78 21.76
CA ALA A 312 14.32 0.21 21.40
C ALA A 312 14.54 1.28 22.48
N TRP A 313 13.76 1.23 23.57
CA TRP A 313 13.75 2.22 24.65
C TRP A 313 14.42 1.66 25.93
N ASN A 314 13.83 1.90 27.10
CA ASN A 314 14.29 1.39 28.39
C ASN A 314 13.28 0.40 29.00
N SER A 315 13.67 -0.27 30.08
CA SER A 315 12.83 -1.28 30.75
C SER A 315 11.48 -0.72 31.22
N THR A 316 11.43 0.54 31.66
CA THR A 316 10.17 1.20 32.05
C THR A 316 9.19 1.22 30.89
N PHE A 317 9.66 1.58 29.70
CA PHE A 317 8.84 1.62 28.50
C PHE A 317 8.40 0.22 28.07
N GLU A 318 9.28 -0.77 28.15
CA GLU A 318 8.95 -2.18 27.87
C GLU A 318 7.84 -2.69 28.80
N ASP A 319 7.90 -2.39 30.10
CA ASP A 319 6.90 -2.81 31.09
C ASP A 319 5.53 -2.17 30.83
N LEU A 320 5.52 -0.88 30.49
CA LEU A 320 4.29 -0.17 30.10
C LEU A 320 3.70 -0.73 28.81
N SER A 321 4.56 -1.02 27.84
CA SER A 321 4.18 -1.65 26.57
C SER A 321 3.50 -2.99 26.81
N ARG A 322 4.10 -3.82 27.67
CA ARG A 322 3.57 -5.12 28.07
C ARG A 322 2.19 -4.98 28.72
N ALA A 323 2.06 -4.09 29.71
CA ALA A 323 0.82 -3.91 30.47
C ALA A 323 -0.37 -3.56 29.56
N VAL A 324 -0.21 -2.61 28.63
CA VAL A 324 -1.32 -2.20 27.75
C VAL A 324 -1.60 -3.22 26.64
N LEU A 325 -0.58 -3.92 26.14
CA LEU A 325 -0.79 -5.03 25.22
C LEU A 325 -1.58 -6.14 25.90
N GLU A 326 -1.25 -6.52 27.13
CA GLU A 326 -2.00 -7.54 27.87
C GLU A 326 -3.50 -7.19 28.01
N VAL A 327 -3.83 -5.92 28.27
CA VAL A 327 -5.23 -5.47 28.28
C VAL A 327 -5.89 -5.67 26.91
N ARG A 328 -5.22 -5.26 25.83
CA ARG A 328 -5.73 -5.47 24.47
C ARG A 328 -5.96 -6.94 24.17
N TYR A 329 -5.01 -7.82 24.53
CA TYR A 329 -5.14 -9.26 24.28
C TYR A 329 -6.28 -9.90 25.08
N ARG A 330 -6.58 -9.42 26.30
CA ARG A 330 -7.77 -9.84 27.07
C ARG A 330 -9.08 -9.43 26.39
N LEU A 331 -9.10 -8.33 25.64
CA LEU A 331 -10.29 -7.82 24.94
C LEU A 331 -10.50 -8.44 23.55
N LEU A 332 -9.57 -9.27 23.04
CA LEU A 332 -9.67 -9.84 21.69
C LEU A 332 -10.98 -10.57 21.40
N PRO A 333 -11.56 -11.40 22.30
CA PRO A 333 -12.84 -12.06 22.03
C PRO A 333 -13.99 -11.07 21.82
N HIS A 334 -14.01 -9.98 22.59
CA HIS A 334 -15.00 -8.92 22.45
C HIS A 334 -14.78 -8.14 21.15
N LEU A 335 -13.53 -7.72 20.87
CA LEU A 335 -13.19 -7.03 19.63
C LEU A 335 -13.55 -7.86 18.40
N TYR A 336 -13.26 -9.16 18.40
CA TYR A 336 -13.59 -10.04 17.29
C TYR A 336 -15.10 -10.23 17.11
N SER A 337 -15.87 -10.22 18.21
CA SER A 337 -17.34 -10.23 18.16
C SER A 337 -17.89 -8.95 17.52
N LEU A 338 -17.29 -7.78 17.82
CA LEU A 338 -17.65 -6.52 17.17
C LEU A 338 -17.31 -6.54 15.66
N MET A 339 -16.18 -7.14 15.28
CA MET A 339 -15.84 -7.30 13.85
C MET A 339 -16.85 -8.20 13.12
N LEU A 340 -17.32 -9.26 13.77
CA LEU A 340 -18.37 -10.12 13.23
C LEU A 340 -19.69 -9.36 13.05
N ASP A 341 -20.11 -8.59 14.05
CA ASP A 341 -21.32 -7.76 14.01
C ASP A 341 -21.23 -6.69 12.90
N ALA A 342 -20.08 -6.02 12.77
CA ALA A 342 -19.83 -5.07 11.70
C ALA A 342 -19.93 -5.72 10.31
N HIS A 343 -19.33 -6.90 10.14
CA HIS A 343 -19.38 -7.63 8.88
C HIS A 343 -20.80 -8.10 8.52
N ALA A 344 -21.53 -8.65 9.49
CA ALA A 344 -22.84 -9.26 9.26
C ALA A 344 -23.98 -8.23 9.17
N HIS A 345 -23.88 -7.11 9.88
CA HIS A 345 -24.98 -6.17 10.08
C HIS A 345 -24.65 -4.72 9.69
N GLY A 346 -23.42 -4.42 9.26
CA GLY A 346 -23.00 -3.06 8.92
C GLY A 346 -22.85 -2.13 10.14
N SER A 347 -22.70 -2.73 11.33
CA SER A 347 -22.43 -2.05 12.59
C SER A 347 -21.04 -1.39 12.61
N THR A 348 -20.77 -0.55 13.61
CA THR A 348 -19.48 0.13 13.76
C THR A 348 -18.67 -0.46 14.90
N VAL A 349 -17.34 -0.54 14.74
CA VAL A 349 -16.42 -1.00 15.79
C VAL A 349 -15.84 0.18 16.57
N VAL A 350 -15.19 1.13 15.88
CA VAL A 350 -14.77 2.40 16.48
C VAL A 350 -15.93 3.39 16.43
N ARG A 351 -16.71 3.42 17.50
CA ARG A 351 -17.99 4.11 17.54
C ARG A 351 -17.90 5.41 18.32
N PRO A 352 -18.34 6.55 17.76
CA PRO A 352 -18.39 7.80 18.50
C PRO A 352 -19.48 7.72 19.58
N LEU A 353 -19.27 8.36 20.72
CA LEU A 353 -20.23 8.33 21.84
C LEU A 353 -21.65 8.76 21.43
N LEU A 354 -21.79 9.62 20.41
CA LEU A 354 -23.10 10.08 19.93
C LEU A 354 -23.92 9.00 19.18
N HIS A 355 -23.36 7.83 18.91
CA HIS A 355 -24.05 6.70 18.25
C HIS A 355 -24.57 5.65 19.24
N GLU A 356 -24.21 5.77 20.52
CA GLU A 356 -24.85 5.07 21.63
C GLU A 356 -25.98 5.93 22.18
#